data_AF-I0K236-F1
#
_entry.id   AF-I0K236-F1
#
_cell.length_a   1.000
_cell.length_b   1.000
_cell.length_c   1.000
_cell.angle_alpha   90.00
_cell.angle_beta   90.00
_cell.angle_gamma   90.00
#
_symmetry.space_group_name_H-M   'P 1'
#
loop_
_entity.id
_entity.type
_entity.pdbx_description
1 polymer ?
#
loop_
_entity_poly.entity_id
_entity_poly.type
_entity_poly.pdbx_seq_one_letter_code
_entity_poly.pdbx_strand_id
1 'polypeptide(L)'
;MGCRDGGGAHPLFLSSFRQRKKVTSYGSYACDNQPPNGSSPMQSTSQPVDDYIDALPDDRKAAINQLRDVLRQQLPNGFSEEMSYGMIGYVVPHALYPAGYPSNPALPLPFINVGSQKNAIVFHHVGLYCDADLLNWFVGEYPKHSTTKLDMGKGCVRFKKPDQIPYALLGELAARLTPDAWIAIYDQHRKAMKSGR
;
A
#
# COMPACT_ATOMS: atom_id res chain seq x y z
N MET A 1 -51.63 14.06 -54.90
CA MET A 1 -51.09 14.17 -53.52
C MET A 1 -49.59 13.93 -53.63
N GLY A 2 -48.70 14.94 -53.58
CA GLY A 2 -48.32 15.71 -52.38
C GLY A 2 -47.47 14.79 -51.49
N CYS A 3 -46.15 14.99 -51.31
CA CYS A 3 -45.57 16.12 -50.60
C CYS A 3 -44.15 16.47 -51.08
N ARG A 4 -43.82 17.76 -50.95
CA ARG A 4 -42.52 18.41 -51.06
C ARG A 4 -42.08 18.92 -49.68
N ASP A 5 -40.79 19.23 -49.59
CA ASP A 5 -40.09 20.10 -48.62
C ASP A 5 -39.83 19.50 -47.22
N GLY A 6 -38.67 19.64 -46.58
CA GLY A 6 -37.47 20.43 -46.86
C GLY A 6 -36.85 20.93 -45.54
N GLY A 7 -35.50 20.93 -45.46
CA GLY A 7 -34.70 21.60 -44.41
C GLY A 7 -34.46 20.78 -43.14
N GLY A 8 -33.26 20.64 -42.56
CA GLY A 8 -31.99 21.34 -42.73
C GLY A 8 -31.48 21.74 -41.34
N ALA A 9 -30.37 21.15 -40.88
CA ALA A 9 -29.41 21.73 -39.91
C ALA A 9 -28.29 20.73 -39.56
N HIS A 10 -27.06 21.08 -39.98
CA HIS A 10 -25.77 20.64 -39.43
C HIS A 10 -25.57 21.23 -38.01
N PRO A 11 -24.45 21.03 -37.26
CA PRO A 11 -23.36 20.04 -37.35
C PRO A 11 -22.90 19.51 -35.94
N LEU A 12 -21.80 18.73 -35.93
CA LEU A 12 -20.86 18.52 -34.80
C LEU A 12 -21.31 17.62 -33.63
N PHE A 13 -20.74 16.42 -33.56
CA PHE A 13 -19.98 16.02 -32.37
C PHE A 13 -18.87 15.03 -32.77
N LEU A 14 -17.69 15.60 -33.07
CA LEU A 14 -16.44 14.87 -32.95
C LEU A 14 -16.23 14.60 -31.44
N SER A 15 -16.33 13.33 -31.04
CA SER A 15 -15.73 12.87 -29.79
C SER A 15 -14.78 11.75 -30.10
N SER A 16 -13.55 12.14 -30.38
CA SER A 16 -12.35 11.30 -30.45
C SER A 16 -12.29 10.40 -29.21
N PHE A 17 -12.57 9.10 -29.39
CA PHE A 17 -12.30 8.09 -28.37
C PHE A 17 -10.80 7.77 -28.41
N ARG A 18 -10.00 8.70 -27.86
CA ARG A 18 -8.55 8.55 -27.73
C ARG A 18 -8.17 8.77 -26.28
N GLN A 19 -8.01 7.66 -25.55
CA GLN A 19 -6.78 7.32 -24.83
C GLN A 19 -7.00 6.05 -24.00
N ARG A 20 -6.61 4.90 -24.57
CA ARG A 20 -5.97 3.86 -23.75
C ARG A 20 -4.69 4.49 -23.22
N LYS A 21 -4.72 5.04 -22.01
CA LYS A 21 -3.48 5.31 -21.29
C LYS A 21 -2.89 3.94 -20.95
N LYS A 22 -1.95 3.49 -21.79
CA LYS A 22 -0.95 2.52 -21.36
C LYS A 22 -0.44 3.03 -20.02
N VAL A 23 -0.54 2.21 -18.98
CA VAL A 23 0.22 2.41 -17.74
C VAL A 23 1.69 2.26 -18.15
N THR A 24 2.27 3.35 -18.64
CA THR A 24 3.65 3.41 -19.02
C THR A 24 4.46 3.41 -17.73
N SER A 25 5.11 2.27 -17.47
CA SER A 25 6.35 2.17 -16.72
C SER A 25 6.35 2.91 -15.38
N TYR A 26 6.01 2.19 -14.31
CA TYR A 26 6.51 2.54 -12.99
C TYR A 26 8.04 2.48 -13.07
N GLY A 27 8.66 3.65 -13.24
CA GLY A 27 10.10 3.80 -13.41
C GLY A 27 10.86 3.19 -12.22
N SER A 28 11.99 2.60 -12.56
CA SER A 28 12.96 1.96 -11.66
C SER A 28 13.29 2.84 -10.46
N TYR A 29 12.68 2.54 -9.34
CA TYR A 29 13.15 2.93 -8.03
C TYR A 29 12.94 1.71 -7.16
N ALA A 30 13.99 1.27 -6.49
CA ALA A 30 13.98 0.07 -5.67
C ALA A 30 12.74 0.00 -4.76
N CYS A 31 12.35 -1.23 -4.43
CA CYS A 31 11.49 -1.58 -3.29
C CYS A 31 12.16 -1.21 -1.96
N ASP A 32 12.86 -0.07 -1.92
CA ASP A 32 13.46 0.56 -0.76
C ASP A 32 12.33 1.23 0.01
N ASN A 33 12.06 0.75 1.22
CA ASN A 33 11.27 1.43 2.25
C ASN A 33 12.00 2.71 2.74
N GLN A 34 12.59 3.48 1.83
CA GLN A 34 13.33 4.68 2.16
C GLN A 34 12.35 5.86 2.25
N PRO A 35 12.29 6.58 3.39
CA PRO A 35 11.50 7.79 3.48
C PRO A 35 11.98 8.85 2.47
N PRO A 36 11.11 9.80 2.05
CA PRO A 36 11.56 10.98 1.32
C PRO A 36 12.60 11.73 2.16
N ASN A 37 13.71 12.04 1.52
CA ASN A 37 14.96 12.49 2.11
C ASN A 37 14.77 13.73 3.02
N GLY A 38 15.30 13.65 4.25
CA GLY A 38 15.48 14.79 5.15
C GLY A 38 14.93 14.56 6.55
N SER A 39 15.74 13.93 7.42
CA SER A 39 15.88 14.19 8.88
C SER A 39 16.59 13.01 9.56
N SER A 40 17.86 13.21 9.95
CA SER A 40 18.66 12.54 11.00
C SER A 40 18.77 11.00 11.04
N PRO A 41 19.90 10.43 11.51
CA PRO A 41 20.00 9.00 11.76
C PRO A 41 19.02 8.64 12.88
N MET A 42 17.87 8.05 12.53
CA MET A 42 16.95 7.47 13.49
C MET A 42 17.67 6.31 14.17
N GLN A 43 18.16 6.56 15.38
CA GLN A 43 18.53 5.50 16.30
C GLN A 43 17.28 4.64 16.50
N SER A 44 17.35 3.37 16.13
CA SER A 44 16.34 2.37 16.46
C SER A 44 16.39 2.11 17.97
N THR A 45 15.87 3.05 18.75
CA THR A 45 15.37 2.73 20.08
C THR A 45 14.17 1.82 19.85
N SER A 46 14.31 0.56 20.23
CA SER A 46 13.18 -0.38 20.25
C SER A 46 12.21 0.12 21.32
N GLN A 47 11.39 1.11 20.97
CA GLN A 47 10.20 1.41 21.74
C GLN A 47 9.25 0.23 21.57
N PRO A 48 8.64 -0.29 22.65
CA PRO A 48 7.51 -1.18 22.56
C PRO A 48 6.44 -0.61 21.63
N VAL A 49 5.76 -1.47 20.87
CA VAL A 49 4.61 -1.06 20.04
C VAL A 49 3.55 -0.36 20.88
N ASP A 50 3.36 -0.81 22.12
CA ASP A 50 2.39 -0.23 23.05
C ASP A 50 2.78 1.19 23.47
N ASP A 51 4.06 1.46 23.76
CA ASP A 51 4.55 2.82 24.05
C ASP A 51 4.33 3.77 22.86
N TYR A 52 4.53 3.28 21.63
CA TYR A 52 4.24 4.03 20.41
C TYR A 52 2.76 4.42 20.32
N ILE A 53 1.87 3.46 20.58
CA ILE A 53 0.42 3.67 20.54
C ILE A 53 0.01 4.65 21.63
N ASP A 54 0.54 4.50 22.84
CA ASP A 54 0.19 5.31 24.00
C ASP A 54 0.53 6.80 23.83
N ALA A 55 1.59 7.08 23.08
CA ALA A 55 2.00 8.44 22.73
C ALA A 55 1.10 9.12 21.67
N LEU A 56 0.17 8.39 21.03
CA LEU A 56 -0.72 8.96 20.02
C LEU A 56 -1.89 9.75 20.64
N PRO A 57 -2.37 10.81 19.97
CA PRO A 57 -3.65 11.43 20.28
C PRO A 57 -4.81 10.42 20.21
N ASP A 58 -5.85 10.60 21.03
CA ASP A 58 -6.93 9.61 21.20
C ASP A 58 -7.63 9.21 19.90
N ASP A 59 -7.88 10.17 19.00
CA ASP A 59 -8.51 9.94 17.70
C ASP A 59 -7.67 9.01 16.80
N ARG A 60 -6.34 9.19 16.84
CA ARG A 60 -5.39 8.38 16.07
C ARG A 60 -5.12 7.05 16.75
N LYS A 61 -5.03 7.04 18.08
CA LYS A 61 -4.84 5.84 18.90
C LYS A 61 -5.94 4.82 18.62
N ALA A 62 -7.20 5.25 18.61
CA ALA A 62 -8.34 4.38 18.32
C ALA A 62 -8.23 3.71 16.94
N ALA A 63 -7.95 4.50 15.90
CA ALA A 63 -7.84 3.98 14.54
C ALA A 63 -6.62 3.08 14.30
N ILE A 64 -5.48 3.40 14.92
CA ILE A 64 -4.27 2.56 14.85
C ILE A 64 -4.50 1.24 15.59
N ASN A 65 -5.13 1.25 16.77
CA ASN A 65 -5.49 0.03 17.47
C ASN A 65 -6.45 -0.84 16.66
N GLN A 66 -7.47 -0.23 16.05
CA GLN A 66 -8.39 -0.98 15.20
C GLN A 66 -7.71 -1.59 13.96
N LEU A 67 -6.76 -0.87 13.33
CA LEU A 67 -5.92 -1.44 12.26
C LEU A 67 -5.05 -2.58 12.78
N ARG A 68 -4.42 -2.43 13.94
CA ARG A 68 -3.60 -3.47 14.57
C ARG A 68 -4.43 -4.73 14.84
N ASP A 69 -5.62 -4.59 15.41
CA ASP A 69 -6.52 -5.71 15.69
C ASP A 69 -6.92 -6.46 14.41
N VAL A 70 -7.31 -5.72 13.37
CA VAL A 70 -7.64 -6.29 12.05
C VAL A 70 -6.45 -7.08 11.49
N LEU A 71 -5.25 -6.50 11.53
CA LEU A 71 -4.05 -7.15 11.02
C LEU A 71 -3.71 -8.40 11.82
N ARG A 72 -3.75 -8.36 13.16
CA ARG A 72 -3.49 -9.53 14.01
C ARG A 72 -4.50 -10.66 13.79
N GLN A 73 -5.74 -10.35 13.42
CA GLN A 73 -6.78 -11.34 13.14
C GLN A 73 -6.69 -11.93 11.74
N GLN A 74 -6.28 -11.12 10.75
CA GLN A 74 -6.36 -11.49 9.33
C GLN A 74 -5.03 -11.93 8.74
N LEU A 75 -3.90 -11.54 9.34
CA LEU A 75 -2.58 -11.93 8.84
C LEU A 75 -2.37 -13.45 8.97
N PRO A 76 -1.88 -14.11 7.90
CA PRO A 76 -1.46 -15.49 8.00
C PRO A 76 -0.35 -15.68 9.04
N ASN A 77 -0.30 -16.86 9.65
CA ASN A 77 0.75 -17.19 10.61
C ASN A 77 2.15 -17.07 9.99
N GLY A 78 3.11 -16.61 10.78
CA GLY A 78 4.53 -16.49 10.40
C GLY A 78 5.02 -15.05 10.19
N PHE A 79 4.12 -14.06 10.13
CA PHE A 79 4.52 -12.66 10.28
C PHE A 79 4.76 -12.32 11.75
N SER A 80 5.71 -11.43 12.00
CA SER A 80 6.01 -10.87 13.33
C SER A 80 5.64 -9.39 13.38
N GLU A 81 5.06 -8.95 14.49
CA GLU A 81 4.80 -7.55 14.80
C GLU A 81 6.04 -6.96 15.50
N GLU A 82 6.58 -5.85 14.98
CA GLU A 82 7.72 -5.15 15.56
C GLU A 82 7.68 -3.65 15.23
N MET A 83 8.49 -2.85 15.92
CA MET A 83 8.70 -1.46 15.49
C MET A 83 9.63 -1.41 14.28
N SER A 84 9.14 -0.82 13.20
CA SER A 84 9.80 -0.74 11.91
C SER A 84 9.71 0.71 11.39
N TYR A 85 10.86 1.35 11.25
CA TYR A 85 10.97 2.74 10.79
C TYR A 85 10.05 3.74 11.54
N GLY A 86 9.91 3.57 12.85
CA GLY A 86 9.09 4.45 13.71
C GLY A 86 7.58 4.24 13.58
N MET A 87 7.17 3.11 13.02
CA MET A 87 5.79 2.69 12.84
C MET A 87 5.63 1.23 13.26
N ILE A 88 4.40 0.76 13.38
CA ILE A 88 4.10 -0.65 13.63
C ILE A 88 4.35 -1.41 12.32
N GLY A 89 5.30 -2.34 12.33
CA GLY A 89 5.65 -3.18 11.19
C GLY A 89 5.20 -4.61 11.38
N TYR A 90 4.70 -5.21 10.30
CA TYR A 90 4.54 -6.64 10.16
C TYR A 90 5.56 -7.13 9.15
N VAL A 91 6.41 -8.04 9.59
CA VAL A 91 7.61 -8.46 8.85
C VAL A 91 7.68 -9.98 8.77
N VAL A 92 8.40 -10.48 7.77
CA VAL A 92 8.82 -11.89 7.76
C VAL A 92 10.12 -12.00 8.56
N PRO A 93 10.13 -12.75 9.68
CA PRO A 93 11.28 -12.84 10.56
C PRO A 93 12.44 -13.58 9.88
N HIS A 94 13.67 -13.33 10.35
CA HIS A 94 14.88 -13.99 9.86
C HIS A 94 14.85 -15.51 9.98
N ALA A 95 14.06 -16.06 10.91
CA ALA A 95 13.84 -17.51 11.03
C ALA A 95 13.22 -18.12 9.76
N LEU A 96 12.36 -17.37 9.06
CA LEU A 96 11.76 -17.79 7.79
C LEU A 96 12.54 -17.27 6.58
N TYR A 97 13.18 -16.12 6.70
CA TYR A 97 13.94 -15.51 5.60
C TYR A 97 15.32 -14.99 6.06
N PRO A 98 16.34 -15.87 6.15
CA PRO A 98 17.66 -15.52 6.70
C PRO A 98 18.46 -14.49 5.89
N ALA A 99 18.09 -14.27 4.63
CA ALA A 99 18.75 -13.29 3.78
C ALA A 99 18.44 -11.84 4.19
N GLY A 100 17.35 -11.62 4.94
CA GLY A 100 16.95 -10.30 5.40
C GLY A 100 16.68 -9.31 4.28
N TYR A 101 16.56 -8.04 4.65
CA TYR A 101 16.30 -6.97 3.71
C TYR A 101 17.56 -6.63 2.89
N PRO A 102 17.51 -6.53 1.54
CA PRO A 102 18.71 -6.44 0.71
C PRO A 102 19.62 -5.23 0.97
N SER A 103 19.07 -4.08 1.34
CA SER A 103 19.86 -2.88 1.64
C SER A 103 20.47 -2.90 3.05
N ASN A 104 19.89 -3.70 3.95
CA ASN A 104 20.43 -3.96 5.28
C ASN A 104 19.97 -5.35 5.76
N PRO A 105 20.79 -6.41 5.56
CA PRO A 105 20.42 -7.78 5.90
C PRO A 105 20.15 -8.03 7.38
N ALA A 106 20.51 -7.09 8.27
CA ALA A 106 20.13 -7.17 9.68
C ALA A 106 18.63 -6.94 9.89
N LEU A 107 17.96 -6.23 8.97
CA LEU A 107 16.53 -5.99 9.03
C LEU A 107 15.75 -7.17 8.45
N PRO A 108 14.63 -7.57 9.06
CA PRO A 108 13.74 -8.58 8.49
C PRO A 108 13.05 -8.06 7.22
N LEU A 109 12.43 -8.96 6.46
CA LEU A 109 11.78 -8.58 5.22
C LEU A 109 10.45 -7.87 5.51
N PRO A 110 10.28 -6.58 5.16
CA PRO A 110 9.07 -5.83 5.48
C PRO A 110 7.89 -6.30 4.64
N PHE A 111 6.69 -6.31 5.23
CA PHE A 111 5.45 -6.65 4.53
C PHE A 111 4.42 -5.52 4.63
N ILE A 112 3.97 -5.19 5.85
CA ILE A 112 3.02 -4.10 6.12
C ILE A 112 3.61 -3.16 7.17
N ASN A 113 3.38 -1.85 7.03
CA ASN A 113 3.63 -0.90 8.11
C ASN A 113 2.41 0.01 8.30
N VAL A 114 2.05 0.27 9.56
CA VAL A 114 0.95 1.13 9.96
C VAL A 114 1.48 2.22 10.87
N GLY A 115 1.17 3.47 10.54
CA GLY A 115 1.68 4.60 11.31
C GLY A 115 0.79 5.83 11.28
N SER A 116 1.03 6.70 12.24
CA SER A 116 0.42 8.01 12.39
C SER A 116 1.41 9.08 11.92
N GLN A 117 1.20 9.64 10.73
CA GLN A 117 2.00 10.74 10.18
C GLN A 117 1.28 12.08 10.36
N LYS A 118 2.01 13.20 10.24
CA LYS A 118 1.50 14.56 10.53
C LYS A 118 0.06 14.82 10.08
N ASN A 119 -0.31 14.43 8.86
CA ASN A 119 -1.62 14.73 8.27
C ASN A 119 -2.49 13.50 7.95
N ALA A 120 -2.02 12.28 8.24
CA ALA A 120 -2.73 11.07 7.85
C ALA A 120 -2.29 9.86 8.68
N ILE A 121 -3.21 8.91 8.85
CA ILE A 121 -2.87 7.52 9.16
C ILE A 121 -2.42 6.87 7.86
N VAL A 122 -1.27 6.20 7.89
CA VAL A 122 -0.67 5.55 6.73
C VAL A 122 -0.72 4.04 6.87
N PHE A 123 -1.09 3.38 5.79
CA PHE A 123 -1.04 1.94 5.65
C PHE A 123 -0.15 1.62 4.45
N HIS A 124 1.06 1.15 4.73
CA HIS A 124 2.04 0.81 3.72
C HIS A 124 2.08 -0.70 3.52
N HIS A 125 1.75 -1.18 2.33
CA HIS A 125 1.78 -2.59 1.99
C HIS A 125 2.74 -2.79 0.81
N VAL A 126 3.90 -3.38 1.08
CA VAL A 126 4.98 -3.53 0.08
C VAL A 126 4.53 -4.43 -1.08
N GLY A 127 3.66 -5.41 -0.82
CA GLY A 127 3.04 -6.23 -1.86
C GLY A 127 2.29 -5.45 -2.94
N LEU A 128 1.62 -4.33 -2.61
CA LEU A 128 0.95 -3.49 -3.61
C LEU A 128 1.93 -2.80 -4.56
N TYR A 129 3.21 -2.76 -4.21
CA TYR A 129 4.26 -2.26 -5.07
C TYR A 129 4.92 -3.37 -5.90
N CYS A 130 5.12 -4.54 -5.30
CA CYS A 130 5.83 -5.65 -5.93
C CYS A 130 4.97 -6.53 -6.85
N ASP A 131 3.65 -6.56 -6.63
CA ASP A 131 2.69 -7.37 -7.37
C ASP A 131 1.62 -6.48 -8.04
N ALA A 132 1.67 -6.43 -9.38
CA ALA A 132 0.75 -5.63 -10.17
C ALA A 132 -0.68 -6.17 -10.14
N ASP A 133 -0.87 -7.49 -10.02
CA ASP A 133 -2.20 -8.09 -9.97
C ASP A 133 -2.87 -7.81 -8.63
N LEU A 134 -2.11 -7.89 -7.53
CA LEU A 134 -2.59 -7.47 -6.21
C LEU A 134 -2.97 -5.98 -6.19
N LEU A 135 -2.14 -5.12 -6.79
CA LEU A 135 -2.45 -3.69 -6.92
C LEU A 135 -3.72 -3.45 -7.72
N ASN A 136 -3.86 -4.10 -8.89
CA ASN A 136 -5.03 -3.94 -9.75
C ASN A 136 -6.31 -4.41 -9.04
N TRP A 137 -6.24 -5.52 -8.32
CA TRP A 137 -7.36 -5.98 -7.48
C TRP A 137 -7.72 -4.92 -6.43
N PHE A 138 -6.74 -4.45 -5.65
CA PHE A 138 -7.01 -3.50 -4.56
C PHE A 138 -7.62 -2.18 -5.07
N VAL A 139 -7.09 -1.64 -6.17
CA VAL A 139 -7.62 -0.41 -6.80
C VAL A 139 -9.05 -0.61 -7.32
N GLY A 140 -9.37 -1.78 -7.87
CA GLY A 140 -10.71 -2.11 -8.33
C GLY A 140 -11.70 -2.40 -7.20
N GLU A 141 -11.22 -2.91 -6.07
CA GLU A 141 -12.04 -3.25 -4.91
C GLU A 141 -12.33 -2.04 -4.02
N TYR A 142 -11.35 -1.12 -3.87
CA TYR A 142 -11.47 0.07 -3.03
C TYR A 142 -12.78 0.88 -3.14
N PRO A 143 -13.28 1.24 -4.34
CA PRO A 143 -14.51 2.04 -4.46
C PRO A 143 -15.79 1.32 -3.99
N LYS A 144 -15.74 0.00 -3.76
CA LYS A 144 -16.86 -0.77 -3.19
C LYS A 144 -16.92 -0.67 -1.68
N HIS A 145 -15.79 -0.33 -1.04
CA HIS A 145 -15.63 -0.27 0.42
C HIS A 145 -15.42 1.15 0.95
N SER A 146 -15.12 2.13 0.07
CA SER A 146 -14.96 3.53 0.44
C SER A 146 -15.67 4.46 -0.53
N THR A 147 -16.29 5.50 0.00
CA THR A 147 -16.86 6.62 -0.77
C THR A 147 -15.82 7.66 -1.14
N THR A 148 -14.61 7.56 -0.57
CA THR A 148 -13.52 8.49 -0.85
C THR A 148 -12.67 8.02 -2.01
N LYS A 149 -11.98 8.97 -2.66
CA LYS A 149 -10.97 8.62 -3.66
C LYS A 149 -9.75 8.00 -2.96
N LEU A 150 -9.25 6.89 -3.49
CA LEU A 150 -8.01 6.27 -3.07
C LEU A 150 -6.84 7.26 -3.19
N ASP A 151 -6.25 7.63 -2.06
CA ASP A 151 -5.04 8.45 -1.96
C ASP A 151 -3.85 7.55 -1.63
N MET A 152 -3.05 7.20 -2.65
CA MET A 152 -1.91 6.29 -2.47
C MET A 152 -0.64 6.70 -3.24
N GLY A 153 0.50 6.20 -2.77
CA GLY A 153 1.81 6.25 -3.44
C GLY A 153 2.24 4.86 -3.92
N LYS A 154 3.55 4.57 -3.87
CA LYS A 154 4.14 3.26 -4.20
C LYS A 154 3.82 2.21 -3.12
N GLY A 155 2.54 1.81 -3.01
CA GLY A 155 2.06 0.87 -2.00
C GLY A 155 1.66 1.50 -0.65
N CYS A 156 1.76 2.82 -0.50
CA CYS A 156 1.37 3.54 0.72
C CYS A 156 0.02 4.22 0.54
N VAL A 157 -1.01 3.77 1.26
CA VAL A 157 -2.35 4.36 1.31
C VAL A 157 -2.42 5.35 2.47
N ARG A 158 -3.00 6.53 2.23
CA ARG A 158 -3.08 7.63 3.21
C ARG A 158 -4.53 7.93 3.56
N PHE A 159 -4.85 7.85 4.84
CA PHE A 159 -6.17 8.18 5.39
C PHE A 159 -6.10 9.49 6.18
N LYS A 160 -6.64 10.57 5.62
CA LYS A 160 -6.69 11.89 6.29
C LYS A 160 -7.74 11.94 7.39
N LYS A 161 -8.78 11.12 7.27
CA LYS A 161 -9.86 11.03 8.24
C LYS A 161 -9.94 9.59 8.77
N PRO A 162 -9.73 9.35 10.08
CA PRO A 162 -9.69 8.01 10.66
C PRO A 162 -11.02 7.22 10.53
N ASP A 163 -12.15 7.91 10.48
CA ASP A 163 -13.50 7.35 10.30
C ASP A 163 -13.75 6.81 8.88
N GLN A 164 -12.89 7.13 7.91
CA GLN A 164 -13.04 6.72 6.51
C GLN A 164 -12.14 5.53 6.13
N ILE A 165 -11.45 4.94 7.11
CA ILE A 165 -10.58 3.78 6.88
C ILE A 165 -11.45 2.54 6.59
N PRO A 166 -11.31 1.89 5.41
CA PRO A 166 -12.06 0.69 5.07
C PRO A 166 -11.40 -0.54 5.72
N TYR A 167 -11.58 -0.70 7.03
CA TYR A 167 -10.91 -1.73 7.83
C TYR A 167 -11.08 -3.15 7.29
N ALA A 168 -12.29 -3.52 6.85
CA ALA A 168 -12.57 -4.85 6.29
C ALA A 168 -11.73 -5.14 5.05
N LEU A 169 -11.66 -4.20 4.10
CA LEU A 169 -10.85 -4.33 2.90
C LEU A 169 -9.35 -4.43 3.20
N LEU A 170 -8.86 -3.67 4.19
CA LEU A 170 -7.45 -3.76 4.60
C LEU A 170 -7.13 -5.10 5.26
N GLY A 171 -8.08 -5.67 5.99
CA GLY A 171 -8.00 -7.04 6.51
C GLY A 171 -7.93 -8.07 5.39
N GLU A 172 -8.82 -7.98 4.40
CA GLU A 172 -8.79 -8.85 3.22
C GLU A 172 -7.47 -8.73 2.45
N LEU A 173 -6.95 -7.50 2.29
CA LEU A 173 -5.65 -7.27 1.67
C LEU A 173 -4.52 -7.97 2.44
N ALA A 174 -4.50 -7.84 3.77
CA ALA A 174 -3.49 -8.47 4.63
C ALA A 174 -3.55 -10.00 4.59
N ALA A 175 -4.74 -10.59 4.44
CA ALA A 175 -4.93 -12.03 4.38
C ALA A 175 -4.48 -12.67 3.04
N ARG A 176 -4.26 -11.88 1.99
CA ARG A 176 -4.02 -12.41 0.63
C ARG A 176 -2.67 -13.06 0.41
N LEU A 177 -1.66 -12.71 1.20
CA LEU A 177 -0.30 -13.21 1.03
C LEU A 177 0.21 -13.88 2.30
N THR A 178 0.60 -15.15 2.17
CA THR A 178 1.37 -15.85 3.20
C THR A 178 2.83 -15.37 3.20
N PRO A 179 3.60 -15.61 4.28
CA PRO A 179 5.03 -15.29 4.29
C PRO A 179 5.78 -15.89 3.10
N ASP A 180 5.54 -17.15 2.75
CA ASP A 180 6.22 -17.83 1.64
C ASP A 180 5.87 -17.21 0.28
N ALA A 181 4.59 -16.92 0.04
CA ALA A 181 4.14 -16.25 -1.17
C ALA A 181 4.75 -14.85 -1.27
N TRP A 182 4.83 -14.13 -0.15
CA TRP A 182 5.44 -12.81 -0.09
C TRP A 182 6.94 -12.86 -0.40
N ILE A 183 7.70 -13.79 0.20
CA ILE A 183 9.12 -14.00 -0.10
C ILE A 183 9.32 -14.25 -1.60
N ALA A 184 8.51 -15.14 -2.20
CA ALA A 184 8.61 -15.47 -3.62
C ALA A 184 8.37 -14.26 -4.54
N ILE A 185 7.31 -13.49 -4.29
CA ILE A 185 6.99 -12.25 -5.01
C ILE A 185 8.14 -11.26 -4.87
N TYR A 186 8.62 -11.05 -3.64
CA TYR A 186 9.69 -10.11 -3.35
C TYR A 186 10.98 -10.46 -4.10
N ASP A 187 11.39 -11.73 -4.06
CA ASP A 187 12.60 -12.20 -4.72
C ASP A 187 12.50 -12.11 -6.25
N GLN A 188 11.33 -12.42 -6.80
CA GLN A 188 11.08 -12.26 -8.24
C GLN A 188 11.17 -10.79 -8.65
N HIS A 189 10.51 -9.90 -7.91
CA HIS A 189 10.55 -8.47 -8.16
C HIS A 189 11.99 -7.94 -8.12
N ARG A 190 12.76 -8.35 -7.10
CA ARG A 190 14.18 -8.01 -6.95
C ARG A 190 15.03 -8.49 -8.13
N LYS A 191 14.83 -9.72 -8.60
CA LYS A 191 15.53 -10.27 -9.77
C LYS A 191 15.21 -9.47 -11.04
N ALA A 192 13.94 -9.16 -11.26
CA ALA A 192 13.50 -8.38 -12.42
C ALA A 192 14.12 -6.97 -12.44
N MET A 193 14.21 -6.33 -11.28
CA MET A 193 14.86 -5.01 -11.14
C MET A 193 16.36 -5.04 -11.44
N LYS A 194 17.05 -6.16 -11.17
CA LYS A 194 18.47 -6.34 -11.50
C LYS A 194 18.72 -6.67 -12.97
N SER A 195 17.82 -7.41 -13.62
CA SER A 195 17.95 -7.80 -15.03
C SER A 195 17.55 -6.71 -16.02
N GLY A 196 16.80 -5.71 -15.58
CA GLY A 196 16.38 -4.56 -16.40
C GLY A 196 17.34 -3.36 -16.36
N ARG A 197 18.56 -3.54 -15.84
CA ARG A 197 19.59 -2.51 -15.67
C ARG A 197 20.83 -2.88 -16.48
#